data_AF-A0A6A7CC06-F1
#
_entry.id   AF-A0A6A7CC06-F1
#
_cell.length_a   1.000
_cell.length_b   1.000
_cell.length_c   1.000
_cell.angle_alpha   90.00
_cell.angle_beta   90.00
_cell.angle_gamma   90.00
#
_symmetry.space_group_name_H-M   'P 1'
#
loop_
_entity.id
_entity.type
_entity.pdbx_description
1 polymer ?
#
loop_
_entity_poly.entity_id
_entity_poly.type
_entity_poly.pdbx_seq_one_letter_code
_entity_poly.pdbx_strand_id
1 'polypeptide(L)'
;VEPHGADLSFAFERAAMTPPITLDSLAELDMARIINNPKLRHDVNFDRDLHFRPNREGSKGRSKLRAAEQYWLALEAEFFVYAYAAERLSRHPLSERPAYWVRMLSIGQRRLPPMLVVIRDVLLTLVPDHEQATIAARLDVDLIMKQITNGVCDLVGLGNWLANLLKAHCAPMRDEHVDAMRDDLVAGATLARPDRLVAGLRRLLVCLENMKLDVANHQVRHMRLLLVNDTLHFQRRYHAHRIALGKFDLCRARAWFAGQLTKFGSSPRNALVAALLNHVRTDDPAGCPPSFYLDEDRLGGVRAQLRRVVGLAALRALVSELGRGHLSPADLAQAQEALVASALVIVGSHGRFIDCVENIAVEVVRMLCTASGSTPTFAGAQLAMIETRLRRALDPASAEFDARSRAICAQLRLRLNASVERHINMSALQLHNTLLPPQPQPTGRPPVGFGAQCAPPPAPSVPQDAQEHIVRQMTHVLCLNWHIWADLIYL
;
A
#
# COMPACT_ATOMS: atom_id res chain seq x y z
N VAL A 1 19.30 39.45 -3.12
CA VAL A 1 19.57 38.04 -3.47
C VAL A 1 18.62 37.23 -2.63
N GLU A 2 17.57 36.68 -3.23
CA GLU A 2 16.63 35.85 -2.49
C GLU A 2 17.36 34.61 -1.95
N PRO A 3 17.18 34.26 -0.67
CA PRO A 3 17.63 32.95 -0.21
C PRO A 3 16.88 31.92 -1.07
N HIS A 4 17.57 30.92 -1.62
CA HIS A 4 17.07 29.88 -2.56
C HIS A 4 17.27 30.14 -4.07
N GLY A 5 17.85 31.28 -4.50
CA GLY A 5 18.04 31.55 -5.94
C GLY A 5 18.87 30.50 -6.71
N ALA A 6 19.87 29.87 -6.08
CA ALA A 6 20.68 28.82 -6.70
C ALA A 6 19.88 27.52 -6.92
N ASP A 7 19.05 27.14 -5.94
CA ASP A 7 18.20 25.95 -6.02
C ASP A 7 17.09 26.12 -7.05
N LEU A 8 16.48 27.31 -7.10
CA LEU A 8 15.47 27.68 -8.10
C LEU A 8 16.03 27.66 -9.53
N SER A 9 17.22 28.23 -9.75
CA SER A 9 17.89 28.21 -11.06
C SER A 9 18.21 26.78 -11.51
N PHE A 10 18.75 25.96 -10.59
CA PHE A 10 19.05 24.56 -10.89
C PHE A 10 17.78 23.77 -11.25
N ALA A 11 16.71 23.96 -10.47
CA ALA A 11 15.43 23.31 -10.71
C ALA A 11 14.81 23.76 -12.03
N PHE A 12 14.83 25.06 -12.34
CA PHE A 12 14.32 25.61 -13.59
C PHE A 12 14.90 24.90 -14.83
N GLU A 13 16.22 24.69 -14.82
CA GLU A 13 16.94 24.02 -15.92
C GLU A 13 16.75 22.50 -15.95
N ARG A 14 16.78 21.84 -14.79
CA ARG A 14 16.93 20.37 -14.71
C ARG A 14 15.68 19.59 -14.33
N ALA A 15 14.69 20.22 -13.71
CA ALA A 15 13.48 19.51 -13.29
C ALA A 15 12.67 19.03 -14.50
N ALA A 16 11.89 17.97 -14.31
CA ALA A 16 11.03 17.43 -15.36
C ALA A 16 10.03 18.48 -15.88
N MET A 17 9.62 18.34 -17.14
CA MET A 17 8.64 19.22 -17.79
C MET A 17 7.19 18.78 -17.55
N THR A 18 6.99 17.50 -17.22
CA THR A 18 5.68 16.90 -16.95
C THR A 18 5.31 17.06 -15.47
N PRO A 19 4.06 17.41 -15.14
CA PRO A 19 3.63 17.54 -13.75
C PRO A 19 3.75 16.21 -12.97
N PRO A 20 3.88 16.26 -11.64
CA PRO A 20 4.04 15.06 -10.81
C PRO A 20 2.86 14.09 -10.86
N ILE A 21 1.66 14.62 -11.13
CA ILE A 21 0.43 13.88 -11.35
C ILE A 21 0.05 14.12 -12.82
N THR A 22 -0.14 13.05 -13.58
CA THR A 22 -0.48 13.09 -15.01
C THR A 22 -1.76 12.31 -15.29
N LEU A 23 -2.42 12.62 -16.41
CA LEU A 23 -3.59 11.87 -16.86
C LEU A 23 -3.29 10.37 -16.99
N ASP A 24 -2.15 10.01 -17.59
CA ASP A 24 -1.73 8.61 -17.73
C ASP A 24 -1.53 7.90 -16.39
N SER A 25 -0.98 8.60 -15.39
CA SER A 25 -0.79 8.04 -14.04
C SER A 25 -2.13 7.78 -13.34
N LEU A 26 -3.15 8.60 -13.63
CA LEU A 26 -4.49 8.44 -13.09
C LEU A 26 -5.36 7.49 -13.94
N ALA A 27 -5.03 7.27 -15.21
CA ALA A 27 -5.78 6.37 -16.09
C ALA A 27 -5.72 4.90 -15.62
N GLU A 28 -4.71 4.52 -14.82
CA GLU A 28 -4.69 3.23 -14.11
C GLU A 28 -5.90 3.01 -13.18
N LEU A 29 -6.54 4.10 -12.74
CA LEU A 29 -7.72 4.12 -11.90
C LEU A 29 -9.04 4.14 -12.71
N ASP A 30 -8.97 4.10 -14.04
CA ASP A 30 -10.17 4.05 -14.87
C ASP A 30 -10.82 2.67 -14.84
N MET A 31 -12.15 2.64 -14.91
CA MET A 31 -12.95 1.42 -14.80
C MET A 31 -12.48 0.30 -15.74
N ALA A 32 -12.17 0.61 -17.00
CA ALA A 32 -11.69 -0.38 -17.97
C ALA A 32 -10.35 -1.02 -17.57
N ARG A 33 -9.44 -0.24 -16.96
CA ARG A 33 -8.15 -0.76 -16.48
C ARG A 33 -8.32 -1.54 -15.18
N ILE A 34 -9.16 -1.06 -14.26
CA ILE A 34 -9.55 -1.75 -13.02
C ILE A 34 -10.11 -3.14 -13.33
N ILE A 35 -11.11 -3.22 -14.23
CA ILE A 35 -11.79 -4.47 -14.58
C ILE A 35 -10.85 -5.45 -15.28
N ASN A 36 -9.85 -4.99 -16.03
CA ASN A 36 -8.93 -5.89 -16.74
C ASN A 36 -7.62 -6.16 -15.97
N ASN A 37 -7.47 -5.64 -14.76
CA ASN A 37 -6.27 -5.83 -13.97
C ASN A 37 -6.26 -7.22 -13.29
N PRO A 38 -5.35 -8.13 -13.66
CA PRO A 38 -5.31 -9.49 -13.12
C PRO A 38 -4.89 -9.53 -11.64
N LYS A 39 -4.02 -8.61 -11.20
CA LYS A 39 -3.60 -8.52 -9.80
C LYS A 39 -4.76 -8.05 -8.93
N LEU A 40 -5.46 -6.99 -9.34
CA LEU A 40 -6.63 -6.48 -8.61
C LEU A 40 -7.73 -7.53 -8.50
N ARG A 41 -8.06 -8.21 -9.60
CA ARG A 41 -9.05 -9.29 -9.62
C ARG A 41 -8.67 -10.48 -8.76
N HIS A 42 -7.38 -10.70 -8.56
CA HIS A 42 -6.91 -11.74 -7.67
C HIS A 42 -7.00 -11.27 -6.21
N ASP A 43 -6.49 -10.08 -5.90
CA ASP A 43 -6.42 -9.49 -4.56
C ASP A 43 -7.81 -9.24 -3.94
N VAL A 44 -8.82 -8.90 -4.74
CA VAL A 44 -10.20 -8.67 -4.25
C VAL A 44 -10.83 -9.91 -3.60
N ASN A 45 -10.32 -11.10 -3.91
CA ASN A 45 -10.77 -12.33 -3.26
C ASN A 45 -10.30 -12.40 -1.81
N PHE A 46 -9.17 -11.77 -1.47
CA PHE A 46 -8.52 -11.90 -0.16
C PHE A 46 -8.73 -10.69 0.76
N ASP A 47 -9.22 -9.56 0.24
CA ASP A 47 -9.34 -8.33 1.00
C ASP A 47 -10.69 -7.62 0.77
N ARG A 48 -11.52 -7.56 1.82
CA ARG A 48 -12.78 -6.82 1.83
C ARG A 48 -12.58 -5.31 1.94
N ASP A 49 -11.40 -4.87 2.32
CA ASP A 49 -11.04 -3.47 2.42
C ASP A 49 -10.08 -3.06 1.30
N LEU A 50 -9.99 -3.81 0.20
CA LEU A 50 -9.15 -3.42 -0.92
C LEU A 50 -9.56 -2.02 -1.45
N HIS A 51 -8.61 -1.08 -1.44
CA HIS A 51 -8.75 0.26 -1.99
C HIS A 51 -7.41 0.80 -2.47
N PHE A 52 -7.46 1.63 -3.50
CA PHE A 52 -6.34 2.40 -4.01
C PHE A 52 -5.91 3.47 -3.00
N ARG A 53 -4.60 3.65 -2.88
CA ARG A 53 -3.94 4.68 -2.06
C ARG A 53 -2.79 5.31 -2.83
N PRO A 54 -2.42 6.57 -2.55
CA PRO A 54 -1.23 7.19 -3.13
C PRO A 54 0.02 6.41 -2.73
N ASN A 55 0.83 5.99 -3.72
CA ASN A 55 2.04 5.22 -3.46
C ASN A 55 3.21 6.15 -3.07
N ARG A 56 3.32 6.44 -1.76
CA ARG A 56 4.38 7.31 -1.20
C ARG A 56 5.54 6.55 -0.57
N GLU A 57 5.43 5.24 -0.45
CA GLU A 57 6.38 4.42 0.30
C GLU A 57 7.49 3.83 -0.58
N GLY A 58 8.56 3.37 0.06
CA GLY A 58 9.70 2.73 -0.59
C GLY A 58 10.69 3.68 -1.28
N SER A 59 11.69 3.11 -1.93
CA SER A 59 12.73 3.87 -2.66
C SER A 59 12.14 4.62 -3.87
N LYS A 60 11.21 3.98 -4.59
CA LYS A 60 10.51 4.57 -5.74
C LYS A 60 9.60 5.73 -5.33
N GLY A 61 8.79 5.57 -4.26
CA GLY A 61 7.95 6.65 -3.72
C GLY A 61 8.77 7.86 -3.29
N ARG A 62 9.86 7.63 -2.54
CA ARG A 62 10.81 8.70 -2.15
C ARG A 62 11.49 9.38 -3.33
N SER A 63 11.76 8.65 -4.42
CA SER A 63 12.31 9.22 -5.65
C SER A 63 11.29 10.09 -6.38
N LYS A 64 10.03 9.63 -6.49
CA LYS A 64 8.94 10.40 -7.08
C LYS A 64 8.67 11.69 -6.31
N LEU A 65 8.68 11.62 -4.98
CA LEU A 65 8.50 12.81 -4.13
C LEU A 65 9.60 13.84 -4.37
N ARG A 66 10.87 13.42 -4.43
CA ARG A 66 11.99 14.31 -4.73
C ARG A 66 11.88 14.96 -6.11
N ALA A 67 11.51 14.19 -7.13
CA ALA A 67 11.27 14.73 -8.47
C ALA A 67 10.10 15.74 -8.48
N ALA A 68 9.05 15.48 -7.70
CA ALA A 68 7.94 16.40 -7.55
C ALA A 68 8.36 17.72 -6.89
N GLU A 69 9.16 17.67 -5.81
CA GLU A 69 9.69 18.89 -5.17
C GLU A 69 10.53 19.74 -6.13
N GLN A 70 11.39 19.10 -6.93
CA GLN A 70 12.16 19.81 -7.97
C GLN A 70 11.24 20.47 -9.00
N TYR A 71 10.16 19.80 -9.41
CA TYR A 71 9.18 20.37 -10.32
C TYR A 71 8.50 21.63 -9.73
N TRP A 72 8.12 21.59 -8.45
CA TRP A 72 7.48 22.73 -7.78
C TRP A 72 8.41 23.94 -7.65
N LEU A 73 9.67 23.72 -7.26
CA LEU A 73 10.70 24.77 -7.22
C LEU A 73 10.92 25.39 -8.61
N ALA A 74 10.95 24.55 -9.65
CA ALA A 74 11.14 25.03 -11.01
C ALA A 74 9.95 25.88 -11.51
N LEU A 75 8.72 25.51 -11.13
CA LEU A 75 7.53 26.29 -11.44
C LEU A 75 7.50 27.63 -10.68
N GLU A 76 7.99 27.66 -9.44
CA GLU A 76 8.14 28.91 -8.69
C GLU A 76 9.10 29.88 -9.39
N ALA A 77 10.23 29.36 -9.89
CA ALA A 77 11.16 30.13 -10.71
C ALA A 77 10.51 30.65 -12.01
N GLU A 78 9.65 29.86 -12.67
CA GLU A 78 8.87 30.32 -13.84
C GLU A 78 7.94 31.48 -13.49
N PHE A 79 7.23 31.42 -12.36
CA PHE A 79 6.39 32.53 -11.90
C PHE A 79 7.19 33.78 -11.57
N PHE A 80 8.39 33.65 -11.00
CA PHE A 80 9.30 34.77 -10.80
C PHE A 80 9.69 35.42 -12.14
N VAL A 81 10.05 34.61 -13.14
CA VAL A 81 10.36 35.09 -14.49
C VAL A 81 9.15 35.81 -15.11
N TYR A 82 7.93 35.28 -14.94
CA TYR A 82 6.71 35.93 -15.43
C TYR A 82 6.50 37.31 -14.80
N ALA A 83 6.52 37.38 -13.47
CA ALA A 83 6.33 38.63 -12.74
C ALA A 83 7.39 39.67 -13.12
N TYR A 84 8.66 39.26 -13.13
CA TYR A 84 9.77 40.15 -13.44
C TYR A 84 9.73 40.68 -14.87
N ALA A 85 9.48 39.81 -15.85
CA ALA A 85 9.42 40.23 -17.24
C ALA A 85 8.15 41.06 -17.53
N ALA A 86 7.01 40.75 -16.89
CA ALA A 86 5.80 41.56 -17.00
C ALA A 86 6.01 42.98 -16.44
N GLU A 87 6.67 43.12 -15.28
CA GLU A 87 7.03 44.41 -14.70
C GLU A 87 7.97 45.22 -15.61
N ARG A 88 8.90 44.56 -16.30
CA ARG A 88 9.79 45.23 -17.25
C ARG A 88 9.06 45.67 -18.52
N LEU A 89 8.15 44.86 -19.03
CA LEU A 89 7.37 45.17 -20.23
C LEU A 89 6.31 46.25 -19.99
N SER A 90 5.76 46.36 -18.77
CA SER A 90 4.75 47.38 -18.44
C SER A 90 5.31 48.82 -18.47
N ARG A 91 6.63 48.98 -18.38
CA ARG A 91 7.33 50.27 -18.47
C ARG A 91 7.45 50.81 -19.90
N HIS A 92 7.08 50.01 -20.91
CA HIS A 92 7.19 50.37 -22.32
C HIS A 92 5.81 50.31 -23.01
N PRO A 93 5.51 51.22 -23.96
CA PRO A 93 4.32 51.11 -24.79
C PRO A 93 4.39 49.84 -25.65
N LEU A 94 3.23 49.31 -26.06
CA LEU A 94 3.10 48.03 -26.78
C LEU A 94 4.00 47.95 -28.02
N SER A 95 4.13 49.04 -28.77
CA SER A 95 4.92 49.13 -30.02
C SER A 95 6.45 49.09 -29.81
N GLU A 96 6.92 49.33 -28.58
CA GLU A 96 8.36 49.46 -28.26
C GLU A 96 8.83 48.45 -27.20
N ARG A 97 8.04 47.38 -26.98
CA ARG A 97 8.38 46.35 -26.00
C ARG A 97 9.72 45.68 -26.35
N PRO A 98 10.70 45.64 -25.42
CA PRO A 98 11.98 45.00 -25.69
C PRO A 98 11.83 43.52 -26.03
N ALA A 99 12.32 43.12 -27.21
CA ALA A 99 12.24 41.74 -27.70
C ALA A 99 12.86 40.71 -26.73
N TYR A 100 13.86 41.14 -25.94
CA TYR A 100 14.48 40.32 -24.91
C TYR A 100 13.47 39.82 -23.86
N TRP A 101 12.65 40.71 -23.30
CA TRP A 101 11.70 40.35 -22.23
C TRP A 101 10.52 39.52 -22.77
N VAL A 102 10.09 39.79 -24.01
CA VAL A 102 9.10 38.96 -24.72
C VAL A 102 9.62 37.54 -24.91
N ARG A 103 10.89 37.40 -25.34
CA ARG A 103 11.55 36.09 -25.48
C ARG A 103 11.71 35.38 -24.14
N MET A 104 12.08 36.11 -23.08
CA MET A 104 12.25 35.53 -21.75
C MET A 104 10.92 34.97 -21.20
N LEU A 105 9.80 35.68 -21.40
CA LEU A 105 8.47 35.18 -21.06
C LEU A 105 8.17 33.88 -21.80
N SER A 106 8.40 33.81 -23.11
CA SER A 106 8.18 32.60 -23.90
C SER A 106 9.06 31.43 -23.43
N ILE A 107 10.33 31.67 -23.12
CA ILE A 107 11.24 30.63 -22.59
C ILE A 107 10.80 30.13 -21.21
N GLY A 108 10.15 30.98 -20.42
CA GLY A 108 9.61 30.63 -19.11
C GLY A 108 8.36 29.73 -19.16
N GLN A 109 7.63 29.70 -20.28
CA GLN A 109 6.38 28.92 -20.44
C GLN A 109 6.63 27.42 -20.61
N ARG A 110 7.19 26.79 -19.58
CA ARG A 110 7.65 25.41 -19.61
C ARG A 110 6.68 24.45 -18.93
N ARG A 111 6.36 24.67 -17.66
CA ARG A 111 5.63 23.71 -16.81
C ARG A 111 4.18 24.13 -16.55
N LEU A 112 3.91 25.44 -16.50
CA LEU A 112 2.55 25.93 -16.27
C LEU A 112 1.56 25.50 -17.38
N PRO A 113 1.84 25.67 -18.69
CA PRO A 113 0.91 25.24 -19.74
C PRO A 113 0.55 23.74 -19.69
N PRO A 114 1.51 22.78 -19.65
CA PRO A 114 1.17 21.37 -19.59
C PRO A 114 0.47 20.99 -18.28
N MET A 115 0.74 21.70 -17.17
CA MET A 115 -0.02 21.50 -15.93
C MET A 115 -1.49 21.89 -16.10
N LEU A 116 -1.78 23.04 -16.70
CA LEU A 116 -3.16 23.48 -16.93
C LEU A 116 -3.91 22.51 -17.86
N VAL A 117 -3.24 21.97 -18.88
CA VAL A 117 -3.78 20.88 -19.71
C VAL A 117 -4.15 19.68 -18.85
N VAL A 118 -3.25 19.21 -17.98
CA VAL A 118 -3.51 18.07 -17.08
C VAL A 118 -4.67 18.36 -16.13
N ILE A 119 -4.74 19.55 -15.54
CA ILE A 119 -5.84 19.95 -14.65
C ILE A 119 -7.18 19.86 -15.39
N ARG A 120 -7.27 20.45 -16.59
CA ARG A 120 -8.47 20.41 -17.42
C ARG A 120 -8.85 18.98 -17.76
N ASP A 121 -7.92 18.21 -18.30
CA ASP A 121 -8.21 16.86 -18.80
C ASP A 121 -8.60 15.91 -17.65
N VAL A 122 -7.98 16.03 -16.47
CA VAL A 122 -8.38 15.26 -15.29
C VAL A 122 -9.77 15.69 -14.80
N LEU A 123 -10.08 16.98 -14.75
CA LEU A 123 -11.42 17.47 -14.39
C LEU A 123 -12.50 16.93 -15.33
N LEU A 124 -12.27 16.94 -16.65
CA LEU A 124 -13.21 16.40 -17.64
C LEU A 124 -13.54 14.92 -17.40
N THR A 125 -12.59 14.16 -16.87
CA THR A 125 -12.81 12.74 -16.52
C THR A 125 -13.45 12.53 -15.13
N LEU A 126 -13.62 13.58 -14.32
CA LEU A 126 -14.21 13.52 -12.98
C LEU A 126 -15.66 14.04 -12.96
N VAL A 127 -15.96 15.01 -13.82
CA VAL A 127 -17.26 15.69 -13.83
C VAL A 127 -18.23 15.08 -14.86
N PRO A 128 -19.55 15.27 -14.67
CA PRO A 128 -20.55 14.85 -15.64
C PRO A 128 -20.47 15.61 -16.98
N ASP A 129 -20.98 14.99 -18.06
CA ASP A 129 -20.89 15.52 -19.43
C ASP A 129 -21.47 16.93 -19.61
N HIS A 130 -22.53 17.29 -18.87
CA HIS A 130 -23.18 18.60 -18.99
C HIS A 130 -22.31 19.77 -18.49
N GLU A 131 -21.33 19.52 -17.63
CA GLU A 131 -20.40 20.54 -17.11
C GLU A 131 -19.08 20.62 -17.91
N GLN A 132 -18.80 19.62 -18.75
CA GLN A 132 -17.55 19.54 -19.50
C GLN A 132 -17.34 20.73 -20.45
N ALA A 133 -18.39 21.21 -21.11
CA ALA A 133 -18.30 22.37 -22.00
C ALA A 133 -17.85 23.64 -21.26
N THR A 134 -18.39 23.86 -20.06
CA THR A 134 -18.02 25.00 -19.19
C THR A 134 -16.56 24.90 -18.74
N ILE A 135 -16.10 23.70 -18.39
CA ILE A 135 -14.72 23.46 -17.98
C ILE A 135 -13.76 23.69 -19.16
N ALA A 136 -14.09 23.17 -20.35
CA ALA A 136 -13.28 23.37 -21.55
C ALA A 136 -13.16 24.85 -21.93
N ALA A 137 -14.24 25.62 -21.81
CA ALA A 137 -14.23 27.06 -22.09
C ALA A 137 -13.45 27.86 -21.05
N ARG A 138 -13.55 27.52 -19.76
CA ARG A 138 -12.92 28.28 -18.66
C ARG A 138 -11.47 27.89 -18.42
N LEU A 139 -11.07 26.68 -18.80
CA LEU A 139 -9.69 26.19 -18.79
C LEU A 139 -9.09 26.10 -20.20
N ASP A 140 -9.36 27.09 -21.05
CA ASP A 140 -8.62 27.30 -22.29
C ASP A 140 -7.20 27.74 -21.96
N VAL A 141 -6.25 26.82 -22.13
CA VAL A 141 -4.84 27.02 -21.74
C VAL A 141 -4.19 28.14 -22.54
N ASP A 142 -4.50 28.25 -23.84
CA ASP A 142 -3.92 29.30 -24.68
C ASP A 142 -4.44 30.67 -24.27
N LEU A 143 -5.74 30.77 -23.95
CA LEU A 143 -6.32 32.01 -23.43
C LEU A 143 -5.74 32.39 -22.06
N ILE A 144 -5.65 31.44 -21.13
CA ILE A 144 -5.09 31.66 -19.80
C ILE A 144 -3.63 32.13 -19.92
N MET A 145 -2.80 31.47 -20.72
CA MET A 145 -1.41 31.86 -20.89
C MET A 145 -1.26 33.25 -21.54
N LYS A 146 -2.13 33.60 -22.49
CA LYS A 146 -2.19 34.97 -23.06
C LYS A 146 -2.59 36.00 -22.01
N GLN A 147 -3.56 35.70 -21.15
CA GLN A 147 -4.00 36.59 -20.08
C GLN A 147 -2.91 36.79 -19.02
N ILE A 148 -2.19 35.72 -18.65
CA ILE A 148 -1.05 35.78 -17.71
C ILE A 148 0.07 36.64 -18.29
N THR A 149 0.44 36.41 -19.55
CA THR A 149 1.53 37.15 -20.23
C THR A 149 1.23 38.65 -20.33
N ASN A 150 -0.05 39.03 -20.41
CA ASN A 150 -0.48 40.42 -20.47
C ASN A 150 -0.87 41.02 -19.11
N GLY A 151 -0.79 40.25 -18.01
CA GLY A 151 -1.12 40.73 -16.67
C GLY A 151 -2.61 40.97 -16.40
N VAL A 152 -3.50 40.36 -17.18
CA VAL A 152 -4.97 40.53 -17.09
C VAL A 152 -5.71 39.27 -16.65
N CYS A 153 -4.98 38.22 -16.25
CA CYS A 153 -5.57 36.96 -15.81
C CYS A 153 -6.24 37.10 -14.44
N ASP A 154 -7.55 36.86 -14.37
CA ASP A 154 -8.29 36.81 -13.12
C ASP A 154 -8.07 35.47 -12.38
N LEU A 155 -6.90 35.36 -11.73
CA LEU A 155 -6.55 34.18 -10.94
C LEU A 155 -7.45 34.01 -9.70
N VAL A 156 -7.99 35.10 -9.16
CA VAL A 156 -8.90 35.07 -7.99
C VAL A 156 -10.24 34.45 -8.40
N GLY A 157 -10.83 34.91 -9.51
CA GLY A 157 -12.05 34.34 -10.06
C GLY A 157 -11.88 32.91 -10.57
N LEU A 158 -10.69 32.55 -11.09
CA LEU A 158 -10.37 31.16 -11.44
C LEU A 158 -10.31 30.27 -10.19
N GLY A 159 -9.60 30.70 -9.15
CA GLY A 159 -9.48 29.96 -7.88
C GLY A 159 -10.82 29.75 -7.19
N ASN A 160 -11.67 30.79 -7.13
CA ASN A 160 -13.02 30.70 -6.56
C ASN A 160 -13.92 29.74 -7.36
N TRP A 161 -13.86 29.80 -8.69
CA TRP A 161 -14.62 28.90 -9.54
C TRP A 161 -14.17 27.44 -9.39
N LEU A 162 -12.85 27.19 -9.37
CA LEU A 162 -12.29 25.86 -9.13
C LEU A 162 -12.74 25.32 -7.76
N ALA A 163 -12.72 26.15 -6.72
CA ALA A 163 -13.17 25.74 -5.38
C ALA A 163 -14.64 25.32 -5.38
N ASN A 164 -15.51 26.11 -6.00
CA ASN A 164 -16.94 25.81 -6.09
C ASN A 164 -17.19 24.52 -6.91
N LEU A 165 -16.51 24.36 -8.05
CA LEU A 165 -16.59 23.17 -8.87
C LEU A 165 -16.15 21.92 -8.10
N LEU A 166 -14.99 21.98 -7.44
CA LEU A 166 -14.46 20.86 -6.67
C LEU A 166 -15.37 20.51 -5.50
N LYS A 167 -15.88 21.48 -4.73
CA LYS A 167 -16.80 21.21 -3.61
C LYS A 167 -18.12 20.58 -4.07
N ALA A 168 -18.61 20.91 -5.26
CA ALA A 168 -19.81 20.32 -5.81
C ALA A 168 -19.65 18.82 -6.13
N HIS A 169 -18.44 18.39 -6.51
CA HIS A 169 -18.15 17.03 -6.98
C HIS A 169 -17.30 16.18 -6.01
N CYS A 170 -16.66 16.80 -5.01
CA CYS A 170 -15.85 16.14 -3.98
C CYS A 170 -16.71 15.54 -2.84
N ALA A 171 -16.08 14.68 -2.03
CA ALA A 171 -16.61 14.35 -0.72
C ALA A 171 -16.52 15.57 0.23
N PRO A 172 -17.56 15.90 1.03
CA PRO A 172 -17.57 17.10 1.88
C PRO A 172 -16.39 17.24 2.85
N MET A 173 -15.80 16.13 3.29
CA MET A 173 -14.61 16.13 4.14
C MET A 173 -13.34 16.67 3.46
N ARG A 174 -13.35 16.80 2.13
CA ARG A 174 -12.25 17.40 1.36
C ARG A 174 -12.41 18.92 1.24
N ASP A 175 -13.53 19.50 1.64
CA ASP A 175 -13.81 20.93 1.46
C ASP A 175 -12.76 21.82 2.12
N GLU A 176 -12.24 21.44 3.30
CA GLU A 176 -11.15 22.16 3.97
C GLU A 176 -9.87 22.21 3.11
N HIS A 177 -9.55 21.12 2.42
CA HIS A 177 -8.39 21.07 1.52
C HIS A 177 -8.61 21.93 0.27
N VAL A 178 -9.84 21.98 -0.22
CA VAL A 178 -10.25 22.82 -1.35
C VAL A 178 -10.24 24.30 -0.95
N ASP A 179 -10.66 24.65 0.27
CA ASP A 179 -10.57 26.01 0.80
C ASP A 179 -9.12 26.45 0.95
N ALA A 180 -8.25 25.60 1.53
CA ALA A 180 -6.82 25.91 1.61
C ALA A 180 -6.17 26.10 0.23
N MET A 181 -6.61 25.31 -0.77
CA MET A 181 -6.18 25.48 -2.17
C MET A 181 -6.59 26.84 -2.73
N ARG A 182 -7.86 27.24 -2.55
CA ARG A 182 -8.36 28.55 -2.95
C ARG A 182 -7.59 29.67 -2.26
N ASP A 183 -7.41 29.57 -0.96
CA ASP A 183 -6.78 30.61 -0.14
C ASP A 183 -5.32 30.84 -0.57
N ASP A 184 -4.58 29.77 -0.88
CA ASP A 184 -3.22 29.89 -1.41
C ASP A 184 -3.20 30.53 -2.81
N LEU A 185 -4.13 30.19 -3.71
CA LEU A 185 -4.23 30.83 -5.03
C LEU A 185 -4.59 32.32 -4.93
N VAL A 186 -5.57 32.66 -4.10
CA VAL A 186 -6.02 34.04 -3.91
C VAL A 186 -4.94 34.86 -3.22
N ALA A 187 -4.30 34.35 -2.17
CA ALA A 187 -3.19 35.02 -1.50
C ALA A 187 -1.99 35.19 -2.45
N GLY A 188 -1.66 34.18 -3.26
CA GLY A 188 -0.61 34.26 -4.26
C GLY A 188 -0.86 35.35 -5.31
N ALA A 189 -2.10 35.46 -5.80
CA ALA A 189 -2.47 36.47 -6.79
C ALA A 189 -2.51 37.89 -6.20
N THR A 190 -3.08 38.06 -5.00
CA THR A 190 -3.28 39.37 -4.36
C THR A 190 -2.01 39.94 -3.75
N LEU A 191 -1.16 39.10 -3.18
CA LEU A 191 0.10 39.50 -2.54
C LEU A 191 1.30 39.38 -3.49
N ALA A 192 1.07 39.02 -4.76
CA ALA A 192 2.12 38.77 -5.76
C ALA A 192 3.20 37.79 -5.27
N ARG A 193 2.75 36.65 -4.71
CA ARG A 193 3.61 35.63 -4.09
C ARG A 193 3.65 34.33 -4.92
N PRO A 194 4.74 34.09 -5.69
CA PRO A 194 4.93 32.88 -6.49
C PRO A 194 4.82 31.59 -5.67
N ASP A 195 5.41 31.57 -4.47
CA ASP A 195 5.40 30.42 -3.56
C ASP A 195 3.98 29.98 -3.20
N ARG A 196 3.08 30.94 -2.96
CA ARG A 196 1.66 30.68 -2.67
C ARG A 196 0.88 30.21 -3.88
N LEU A 197 1.13 30.78 -5.07
CA LEU A 197 0.52 30.29 -6.31
C LEU A 197 0.89 28.82 -6.59
N VAL A 198 2.17 28.48 -6.43
CA VAL A 198 2.65 27.11 -6.58
C VAL A 198 2.05 26.18 -5.52
N ALA A 199 1.95 26.63 -4.26
CA ALA A 199 1.29 25.87 -3.21
C ALA A 199 -0.19 25.58 -3.55
N GLY A 200 -0.92 26.56 -4.06
CA GLY A 200 -2.30 26.41 -4.51
C GLY A 200 -2.43 25.40 -5.66
N LEU A 201 -1.62 25.53 -6.71
CA LEU A 201 -1.59 24.57 -7.83
C LEU A 201 -1.21 23.15 -7.40
N ARG A 202 -0.27 23.03 -6.47
CA ARG A 202 0.12 21.75 -5.86
C ARG A 202 -1.05 21.12 -5.12
N ARG A 203 -1.77 21.88 -4.29
CA ARG A 203 -2.96 21.40 -3.59
C ARG A 203 -4.07 21.01 -4.56
N LEU A 204 -4.25 21.75 -5.65
CA LEU A 204 -5.21 21.43 -6.70
C LEU A 204 -4.93 20.06 -7.32
N LEU A 205 -3.70 19.76 -7.76
CA LEU A 205 -3.38 18.43 -8.31
C LEU A 205 -3.59 17.32 -7.27
N VAL A 206 -3.23 17.56 -6.00
CA VAL A 206 -3.48 16.59 -4.92
C VAL A 206 -4.97 16.38 -4.70
N CYS A 207 -5.81 17.41 -4.79
CA CYS A 207 -7.26 17.27 -4.70
C CYS A 207 -7.79 16.42 -5.85
N LEU A 208 -7.36 16.68 -7.09
CA LEU A 208 -7.77 15.90 -8.28
C LEU A 208 -7.35 14.42 -8.18
N GLU A 209 -6.13 14.13 -7.72
CA GLU A 209 -5.67 12.75 -7.46
C GLU A 209 -6.58 12.06 -6.42
N ASN A 210 -6.88 12.75 -5.31
CA ASN A 210 -7.75 12.21 -4.27
C ASN A 210 -9.17 11.94 -4.79
N MET A 211 -9.76 12.86 -5.56
CA MET A 211 -11.08 12.66 -6.17
C MET A 211 -11.09 11.43 -7.09
N LYS A 212 -10.04 11.26 -7.90
CA LYS A 212 -9.92 10.09 -8.77
C LYS A 212 -9.83 8.79 -7.97
N LEU A 213 -9.05 8.79 -6.89
CA LEU A 213 -8.98 7.66 -5.98
C LEU A 213 -10.34 7.36 -5.33
N ASP A 214 -11.08 8.39 -4.91
CA ASP A 214 -12.40 8.23 -4.30
C ASP A 214 -13.39 7.57 -5.28
N VAL A 215 -13.44 8.05 -6.54
CA VAL A 215 -14.25 7.45 -7.60
C VAL A 215 -13.86 5.99 -7.87
N ALA A 216 -12.56 5.71 -8.03
CA ALA A 216 -12.07 4.36 -8.29
C ALA A 216 -12.36 3.41 -7.11
N ASN A 217 -12.21 3.88 -5.87
CA ASN A 217 -12.49 3.11 -4.66
C ASN A 217 -13.98 2.81 -4.51
N HIS A 218 -14.84 3.78 -4.79
CA HIS A 218 -16.28 3.57 -4.86
C HIS A 218 -16.63 2.52 -5.92
N GLN A 219 -16.04 2.62 -7.12
CA GLN A 219 -16.23 1.66 -8.21
C GLN A 219 -15.81 0.23 -7.81
N VAL A 220 -14.64 0.04 -7.22
CA VAL A 220 -14.17 -1.28 -6.75
C VAL A 220 -15.11 -1.86 -5.71
N ARG A 221 -15.60 -1.06 -4.76
CA ARG A 221 -16.56 -1.52 -3.75
C ARG A 221 -17.88 -1.94 -4.36
N HIS A 222 -18.43 -1.15 -5.27
CA HIS A 222 -19.69 -1.45 -5.94
C HIS A 222 -19.60 -2.71 -6.81
N MET A 223 -18.49 -2.90 -7.54
CA MET A 223 -18.29 -4.03 -8.44
C MET A 223 -17.71 -5.27 -7.75
N ARG A 224 -17.34 -5.21 -6.47
CA ARG A 224 -16.61 -6.28 -5.77
C ARG A 224 -17.26 -7.65 -5.95
N LEU A 225 -18.58 -7.74 -5.73
CA LEU A 225 -19.32 -9.00 -5.86
C LEU A 225 -19.19 -9.60 -7.27
N LEU A 226 -19.31 -8.75 -8.30
CA LEU A 226 -19.15 -9.16 -9.69
C LEU A 226 -17.71 -9.62 -9.98
N LEU A 227 -16.72 -8.86 -9.51
CA LEU A 227 -15.30 -9.18 -9.71
C LEU A 227 -14.92 -10.52 -9.04
N VAL A 228 -15.36 -10.75 -7.79
CA VAL A 228 -15.12 -12.01 -7.08
C VAL A 228 -15.81 -13.18 -7.79
N ASN A 229 -17.07 -13.01 -8.19
CA ASN A 229 -17.82 -14.08 -8.86
C ASN A 229 -17.21 -14.48 -10.22
N ASP A 230 -16.73 -13.51 -11.01
CA ASP A 230 -16.10 -13.74 -12.32
C ASP A 230 -14.57 -14.02 -12.22
N THR A 231 -13.98 -14.01 -11.03
CA THR A 231 -12.52 -14.16 -10.83
C THR A 231 -11.98 -15.42 -11.50
N LEU A 232 -12.61 -16.57 -11.28
CA LEU A 232 -12.10 -17.86 -11.79
C LEU A 232 -12.10 -17.92 -13.31
N HIS A 233 -13.19 -17.49 -13.93
CA HIS A 233 -13.33 -17.46 -15.38
C HIS A 233 -12.30 -16.51 -16.02
N PHE A 234 -12.17 -15.29 -15.48
CA PHE A 234 -11.18 -14.32 -15.93
C PHE A 234 -9.75 -14.86 -15.80
N GLN A 235 -9.36 -15.35 -14.62
CA GLN A 235 -7.97 -15.78 -14.38
C GLN A 235 -7.59 -16.99 -15.23
N ARG A 236 -8.48 -17.99 -15.38
CA ARG A 236 -8.24 -19.13 -16.28
C ARG A 236 -7.99 -18.68 -17.72
N ARG A 237 -8.84 -17.81 -18.27
CA ARG A 237 -8.67 -17.27 -19.63
C ARG A 237 -7.38 -16.46 -19.75
N TYR A 238 -7.09 -15.60 -18.77
CA TYR A 238 -5.89 -14.78 -18.74
C TYR A 238 -4.61 -15.62 -18.72
N HIS A 239 -4.54 -16.63 -17.85
CA HIS A 239 -3.37 -17.51 -17.75
C HIS A 239 -3.23 -18.42 -18.98
N ALA A 240 -4.32 -18.98 -19.51
CA ALA A 240 -4.29 -19.75 -20.75
C ALA A 240 -3.73 -18.92 -21.92
N HIS A 241 -4.17 -17.66 -22.06
CA HIS A 241 -3.63 -16.75 -23.06
C HIS A 241 -2.13 -16.44 -22.83
N ARG A 242 -1.70 -16.23 -21.59
CA ARG A 242 -0.28 -16.02 -21.27
C ARG A 242 0.59 -17.23 -21.59
N ILE A 243 0.09 -18.44 -21.35
CA ILE A 243 0.76 -19.68 -21.71
C ILE A 243 0.91 -19.78 -23.24
N ALA A 244 -0.16 -19.50 -23.98
CA ALA A 244 -0.13 -19.50 -25.45
C ALA A 244 0.88 -18.49 -26.03
N LEU A 245 1.08 -17.36 -25.36
CA LEU A 245 2.09 -16.35 -25.74
C LEU A 245 3.52 -16.67 -25.25
N GLY A 246 3.76 -17.80 -24.58
CA GLY A 246 5.06 -18.13 -23.99
C GLY A 246 5.47 -17.22 -22.83
N LYS A 247 4.55 -16.42 -22.27
CA LYS A 247 4.78 -15.51 -21.14
C LYS A 247 4.67 -16.20 -19.77
N PHE A 248 4.49 -17.51 -19.75
CA PHE A 248 4.46 -18.35 -18.56
C PHE A 248 5.09 -19.71 -18.90
N ASP A 249 6.12 -20.10 -18.15
CA ASP A 249 6.82 -21.36 -18.35
C ASP A 249 6.06 -22.52 -17.68
N LEU A 250 5.20 -23.16 -18.48
CA LEU A 250 4.39 -24.28 -18.03
C LEU A 250 5.24 -25.53 -17.72
N CYS A 251 6.31 -25.75 -18.47
CA CYS A 251 7.21 -26.89 -18.29
C CYS A 251 7.90 -26.82 -16.93
N ARG A 252 8.44 -25.65 -16.57
CA ARG A 252 9.03 -25.41 -15.25
C ARG A 252 8.02 -25.59 -14.12
N ALA A 253 6.79 -25.09 -14.28
CA ALA A 253 5.76 -25.24 -13.26
C ALA A 253 5.36 -26.71 -13.02
N ARG A 254 5.19 -27.49 -14.11
CA ARG A 254 4.90 -28.93 -14.04
C ARG A 254 6.05 -29.73 -13.46
N ALA A 255 7.29 -29.46 -13.88
CA ALA A 255 8.48 -30.12 -13.36
C ALA A 255 8.66 -29.86 -11.85
N TRP A 256 8.44 -28.61 -11.42
CA TRP A 256 8.44 -28.27 -10.00
C TRP A 256 7.39 -29.09 -9.25
N PHE A 257 6.15 -29.15 -9.74
CA PHE A 257 5.05 -29.85 -9.06
C PHE A 257 5.27 -31.37 -9.00
N ALA A 258 5.72 -31.98 -10.10
CA ALA A 258 6.10 -33.40 -10.13
C ALA A 258 7.16 -33.72 -9.07
N GLY A 259 8.15 -32.84 -8.89
CA GLY A 259 9.15 -32.96 -7.82
C GLY A 259 8.59 -32.82 -6.41
N GLN A 260 7.48 -32.10 -6.20
CA GLN A 260 6.80 -32.05 -4.90
C GLN A 260 5.91 -33.28 -4.68
N LEU A 261 5.26 -33.76 -5.74
CA LEU A 261 4.42 -34.96 -5.68
C LEU A 261 5.24 -36.19 -5.30
N THR A 262 6.44 -36.35 -5.84
CA THR A 262 7.37 -37.42 -5.45
C THR A 262 7.85 -37.30 -4.00
N LYS A 263 8.10 -36.08 -3.51
CA LYS A 263 8.54 -35.83 -2.13
C LYS A 263 7.45 -36.05 -1.09
N PHE A 264 6.19 -35.71 -1.39
CA PHE A 264 5.11 -35.71 -0.39
C PHE A 264 4.05 -36.79 -0.61
N GLY A 265 4.03 -37.46 -1.77
CA GLY A 265 3.59 -38.85 -1.97
C GLY A 265 2.15 -39.26 -1.64
N SER A 266 1.21 -38.34 -1.37
CA SER A 266 -0.14 -38.73 -0.91
C SER A 266 -1.24 -38.51 -1.95
N SER A 267 -1.32 -37.30 -2.52
CA SER A 267 -2.27 -36.91 -3.58
C SER A 267 -1.81 -35.56 -4.16
N PRO A 268 -2.22 -35.17 -5.38
CA PRO A 268 -1.85 -33.87 -5.94
C PRO A 268 -2.18 -32.69 -5.02
N ARG A 269 -3.37 -32.72 -4.39
CA ARG A 269 -3.80 -31.71 -3.41
C ARG A 269 -2.93 -31.70 -2.17
N ASN A 270 -2.72 -32.86 -1.54
CA ASN A 270 -1.95 -32.96 -0.30
C ASN A 270 -0.46 -32.64 -0.53
N ALA A 271 0.06 -32.92 -1.73
CA ALA A 271 1.39 -32.53 -2.15
C ALA A 271 1.49 -31.01 -2.31
N LEU A 272 0.49 -30.36 -2.91
CA LEU A 272 0.45 -28.90 -3.01
C LEU A 272 0.41 -28.22 -1.64
N VAL A 273 -0.44 -28.71 -0.73
CA VAL A 273 -0.54 -28.24 0.66
C VAL A 273 0.82 -28.36 1.36
N ALA A 274 1.46 -29.53 1.27
CA ALA A 274 2.76 -29.77 1.89
C ALA A 274 3.87 -28.89 1.30
N ALA A 275 3.88 -28.71 -0.02
CA ALA A 275 4.84 -27.87 -0.72
C ALA A 275 4.72 -26.39 -0.32
N LEU A 276 3.49 -25.86 -0.29
CA LEU A 276 3.26 -24.46 0.10
C LEU A 276 3.63 -24.21 1.56
N LEU A 277 3.29 -25.14 2.46
CA LEU A 277 3.68 -25.03 3.87
C LEU A 277 5.20 -25.09 4.05
N ASN A 278 5.89 -25.93 3.28
CA ASN A 278 7.34 -25.97 3.27
C ASN A 278 7.95 -24.67 2.71
N HIS A 279 7.33 -24.05 1.70
CA HIS A 279 7.76 -22.75 1.19
C HIS A 279 7.53 -21.60 2.17
N VAL A 280 6.43 -21.61 2.93
CA VAL A 280 6.21 -20.62 4.00
C VAL A 280 7.21 -20.82 5.14
N ARG A 281 7.59 -22.07 5.43
CA ARG A 281 8.58 -22.40 6.46
C ARG A 281 10.01 -21.96 6.10
N THR A 282 10.39 -22.14 4.83
CA THR A 282 11.75 -21.85 4.34
C THR A 282 11.82 -20.47 3.71
N ASP A 283 13.00 -19.83 3.71
CA ASP A 283 13.20 -18.55 3.00
C ASP A 283 13.71 -18.76 1.57
N ASP A 284 13.49 -19.96 0.99
CA ASP A 284 14.01 -20.32 -0.32
C ASP A 284 13.19 -19.65 -1.44
N PRO A 285 13.76 -18.68 -2.19
CA PRO A 285 13.08 -18.04 -3.31
C PRO A 285 12.86 -19.00 -4.49
N ALA A 286 13.66 -20.07 -4.63
CA ALA A 286 13.42 -21.11 -5.63
C ALA A 286 12.26 -22.05 -5.25
N GLY A 287 11.80 -21.96 -4.00
CA GLY A 287 10.72 -22.78 -3.46
C GLY A 287 9.31 -22.27 -3.79
N CYS A 288 9.14 -21.03 -4.24
CA CYS A 288 7.81 -20.49 -4.56
C CYS A 288 7.29 -21.13 -5.87
N PRO A 289 6.09 -21.75 -5.86
CA PRO A 289 5.56 -22.32 -7.08
C PRO A 289 5.23 -21.22 -8.09
N PRO A 290 5.59 -21.36 -9.38
CA PRO A 290 5.36 -20.32 -10.39
C PRO A 290 3.88 -19.88 -10.53
N SER A 291 2.94 -20.74 -10.16
CA SER A 291 1.50 -20.47 -10.14
C SER A 291 1.05 -19.52 -9.02
N PHE A 292 1.88 -19.26 -8.01
CA PHE A 292 1.58 -18.40 -6.85
C PHE A 292 2.25 -17.03 -6.95
N TYR A 293 2.69 -16.61 -8.14
CA TYR A 293 3.34 -15.31 -8.34
C TYR A 293 2.48 -14.10 -7.93
N LEU A 294 1.15 -14.25 -7.89
CA LEU A 294 0.22 -13.22 -7.39
C LEU A 294 0.06 -13.24 -5.87
N ASP A 295 0.50 -14.30 -5.21
CA ASP A 295 0.35 -14.57 -3.77
C ASP A 295 1.63 -14.34 -2.97
N GLU A 296 2.75 -13.97 -3.60
CA GLU A 296 4.06 -13.83 -2.93
C GLU A 296 4.02 -12.93 -1.69
N ASP A 297 3.41 -11.75 -1.80
CA ASP A 297 3.27 -10.82 -0.67
C ASP A 297 2.44 -11.43 0.48
N ARG A 298 1.35 -12.14 0.13
CA ARG A 298 0.49 -12.82 1.11
C ARG A 298 1.24 -13.96 1.80
N LEU A 299 1.94 -14.79 1.05
CA LEU A 299 2.75 -15.89 1.58
C LEU A 299 3.90 -15.38 2.45
N GLY A 300 4.49 -14.23 2.10
CA GLY A 300 5.44 -13.51 2.96
C GLY A 300 4.84 -13.09 4.30
N GLY A 301 3.60 -12.57 4.28
CA GLY A 301 2.84 -12.27 5.50
C GLY A 301 2.58 -13.51 6.36
N VAL A 302 2.17 -14.62 5.76
CA VAL A 302 1.99 -15.91 6.47
C VAL A 302 3.31 -16.42 7.04
N ARG A 303 4.44 -16.27 6.32
CA ARG A 303 5.78 -16.61 6.81
C ARG A 303 6.15 -15.81 8.06
N ALA A 304 5.92 -14.50 8.03
CA ALA A 304 6.15 -13.64 9.20
C ALA A 304 5.29 -14.08 10.40
N GLN A 305 4.02 -14.42 10.15
CA GLN A 305 3.12 -14.91 11.19
C GLN A 305 3.56 -16.27 11.75
N LEU A 306 3.97 -17.21 10.90
CA LEU A 306 4.52 -18.51 11.31
C LEU A 306 5.76 -18.32 12.18
N ARG A 307 6.71 -17.47 11.76
CA ARG A 307 7.91 -17.15 12.53
C ARG A 307 7.57 -16.59 13.91
N ARG A 308 6.54 -15.73 13.99
CA ARG A 308 6.03 -15.22 15.26
C ARG A 308 5.44 -16.32 16.14
N VAL A 309 4.64 -17.24 15.59
CA VAL A 309 4.12 -18.40 16.35
C VAL A 309 5.26 -19.28 16.87
N VAL A 310 6.26 -19.57 16.05
CA VAL A 310 7.45 -20.36 16.44
C VAL A 310 8.25 -19.64 17.54
N GLY A 311 8.45 -18.33 17.40
CA GLY A 311 9.15 -17.50 18.38
C GLY A 311 8.44 -17.48 19.74
N LEU A 312 7.12 -17.27 19.75
CA LEU A 312 6.34 -17.32 21.00
C LEU A 312 6.38 -18.70 21.67
N ALA A 313 6.31 -19.78 20.87
CA ALA A 313 6.48 -21.14 21.40
C ALA A 313 7.88 -21.37 21.98
N ALA A 314 8.92 -20.77 21.39
CA ALA A 314 10.29 -20.80 21.90
C ALA A 314 10.41 -20.10 23.26
N LEU A 315 9.80 -18.92 23.41
CA LEU A 315 9.80 -18.19 24.68
C LEU A 315 9.10 -18.98 25.79
N ARG A 316 7.94 -19.58 25.51
CA ARG A 316 7.23 -20.43 26.48
C ARG A 316 8.08 -21.62 26.93
N ALA A 317 8.75 -22.28 25.98
CA ALA A 317 9.63 -23.40 26.27
C ALA A 317 10.82 -22.97 27.16
N LEU A 318 11.45 -21.83 26.85
CA LEU A 318 12.56 -21.31 27.64
C LEU A 318 12.15 -21.00 29.09
N VAL A 319 11.00 -20.33 29.29
CA VAL A 319 10.48 -20.06 30.65
C VAL A 319 10.15 -21.35 31.38
N SER A 320 9.55 -22.33 30.69
CA SER A 320 9.28 -23.65 31.29
C SER A 320 10.57 -24.30 31.78
N GLU A 321 11.64 -24.26 30.98
CA GLU A 321 12.92 -24.87 31.33
C GLU A 321 13.63 -24.13 32.47
N LEU A 322 13.59 -22.79 32.50
CA LEU A 322 14.21 -21.98 33.55
C LEU A 322 13.42 -22.04 34.87
N GLY A 323 12.09 -22.12 34.81
CA GLY A 323 11.21 -22.18 35.98
C GLY A 323 11.02 -23.59 36.56
N ARG A 324 11.44 -24.65 35.85
CA ARG A 324 11.36 -26.04 36.32
C ARG A 324 12.03 -26.18 37.69
N GLY A 325 11.30 -26.73 38.65
CA GLY A 325 11.77 -26.96 40.02
C GLY A 325 11.73 -25.73 40.94
N HIS A 326 11.42 -24.54 40.43
CA HIS A 326 11.45 -23.28 41.19
C HIS A 326 10.07 -22.61 41.31
N LEU A 327 9.16 -22.90 40.39
CA LEU A 327 7.83 -22.29 40.31
C LEU A 327 6.73 -23.36 40.35
N SER A 328 5.57 -23.00 40.90
CA SER A 328 4.38 -23.84 40.77
C SER A 328 3.90 -23.88 39.31
N PRO A 329 3.15 -24.92 38.89
CA PRO A 329 2.61 -24.99 37.52
C PRO A 329 1.71 -23.80 37.15
N ALA A 330 0.98 -23.25 38.13
CA ALA A 330 0.11 -22.09 37.93
C ALA A 330 0.92 -20.81 37.71
N ASP A 331 1.94 -20.58 38.53
CA ASP A 331 2.81 -19.41 38.40
C ASP A 331 3.62 -19.45 37.10
N LEU A 332 4.04 -20.66 36.67
CA LEU A 332 4.72 -20.86 35.40
C LEU A 332 3.82 -20.50 34.21
N ALA A 333 2.55 -20.93 34.23
CA ALA A 333 1.59 -20.62 33.18
C ALA A 333 1.32 -19.11 33.11
N GLN A 334 1.13 -18.47 34.27
CA GLN A 334 0.94 -17.02 34.35
C GLN A 334 2.17 -16.25 33.84
N ALA A 335 3.38 -16.69 34.21
CA ALA A 335 4.62 -16.08 33.75
C ALA A 335 4.80 -16.22 32.23
N GLN A 336 4.41 -17.37 31.66
CA GLN A 336 4.44 -17.59 30.21
C GLN A 336 3.46 -16.67 29.46
N GLU A 337 2.24 -16.52 29.95
CA GLU A 337 1.25 -15.65 29.31
C GLU A 337 1.65 -14.18 29.36
N ALA A 338 2.11 -13.72 30.52
CA ALA A 338 2.58 -12.35 30.69
C ALA A 338 3.84 -12.07 29.86
N LEU A 339 4.80 -13.01 29.77
CA LEU A 339 5.96 -12.84 28.87
C LEU A 339 5.52 -12.74 27.41
N VAL A 340 4.58 -13.58 26.97
CA VAL A 340 4.07 -13.51 25.59
C VAL A 340 3.47 -12.15 25.33
N ALA A 341 2.62 -11.62 26.23
CA ALA A 341 2.04 -10.29 26.09
C ALA A 341 3.13 -9.20 25.99
N SER A 342 4.11 -9.19 26.90
CA SER A 342 5.22 -8.23 26.88
C SER A 342 6.09 -8.35 25.62
N ALA A 343 6.43 -9.56 25.21
CA ALA A 343 7.26 -9.79 24.03
C ALA A 343 6.58 -9.28 22.75
N LEU A 344 5.25 -9.37 22.67
CA LEU A 344 4.50 -8.80 21.54
C LEU A 344 4.56 -7.28 21.49
N VAL A 345 4.61 -6.62 22.64
CA VAL A 345 4.79 -5.16 22.74
C VAL A 345 6.22 -4.78 22.36
N ILE A 346 7.23 -5.48 22.88
CA ILE A 346 8.65 -5.22 22.61
C ILE A 346 8.97 -5.34 21.11
N VAL A 347 8.50 -6.41 20.47
CA VAL A 347 8.78 -6.69 19.05
C VAL A 347 7.93 -5.80 18.13
N GLY A 348 6.77 -5.35 18.59
CA GLY A 348 5.81 -4.59 17.78
C GLY A 348 5.14 -5.43 16.68
N SER A 349 4.46 -4.74 15.77
CA SER A 349 3.68 -5.37 14.70
C SER A 349 4.54 -5.94 13.56
N HIS A 350 5.70 -5.34 13.29
CA HIS A 350 6.56 -5.68 12.15
C HIS A 350 8.00 -6.06 12.53
N GLY A 351 8.36 -6.03 13.82
CA GLY A 351 9.70 -6.41 14.26
C GLY A 351 9.93 -7.92 14.23
N ARG A 352 11.21 -8.30 14.31
CA ARG A 352 11.63 -9.71 14.44
C ARG A 352 12.12 -9.94 15.86
N PHE A 353 11.76 -11.09 16.44
CA PHE A 353 12.19 -11.47 17.80
C PHE A 353 13.72 -11.44 17.97
N ILE A 354 14.47 -11.80 16.92
CA ILE A 354 15.94 -11.82 16.95
C ILE A 354 16.56 -10.42 17.13
N ASP A 355 15.89 -9.37 16.67
CA ASP A 355 16.35 -7.99 16.78
C ASP A 355 16.11 -7.41 18.19
N CYS A 356 15.32 -8.10 19.01
CA CYS A 356 14.91 -7.63 20.35
C CYS A 356 15.37 -8.56 21.48
N VAL A 357 16.37 -9.42 21.25
CA VAL A 357 16.79 -10.45 22.21
C VAL A 357 17.16 -9.88 23.58
N GLU A 358 17.90 -8.77 23.61
CA GLU A 358 18.35 -8.13 24.85
C GLU A 358 17.15 -7.68 25.70
N ASN A 359 16.19 -6.98 25.09
CA ASN A 359 14.97 -6.53 25.75
C ASN A 359 14.11 -7.71 26.23
N ILE A 360 14.03 -8.78 25.43
CA ILE A 360 13.29 -9.99 25.80
C ILE A 360 14.00 -10.73 26.96
N ALA A 361 15.33 -10.75 27.00
CA ALA A 361 16.08 -11.40 28.06
C ALA A 361 15.82 -10.73 29.43
N VAL A 362 15.83 -9.40 29.46
CA VAL A 362 15.46 -8.62 30.65
C VAL A 362 14.05 -8.96 31.12
N GLU A 363 13.10 -9.07 30.17
CA GLU A 363 11.72 -9.40 30.48
C GLU A 363 11.55 -10.83 31.00
N VAL A 364 12.30 -11.81 30.44
CA VAL A 364 12.32 -13.19 30.95
C VAL A 364 12.76 -13.23 32.42
N VAL A 365 13.85 -12.53 32.78
CA VAL A 365 14.31 -12.44 34.17
C VAL A 365 13.25 -11.80 35.06
N ARG A 366 12.68 -10.67 34.63
CA ARG A 366 11.64 -9.96 35.37
C ARG A 366 10.44 -10.85 35.67
N MET A 367 9.98 -11.61 34.68
CA MET A 367 8.83 -12.51 34.81
C MET A 367 9.12 -13.69 35.74
N LEU A 368 10.30 -14.30 35.66
CA LEU A 368 10.70 -15.40 36.55
C LEU A 368 10.83 -14.92 38.01
N CYS A 369 11.48 -13.78 38.26
CA CYS A 369 11.62 -13.23 39.62
C CYS A 369 10.27 -12.87 40.24
N THR A 370 9.40 -12.23 39.45
CA THR A 370 8.06 -11.83 39.90
C THR A 370 7.21 -13.06 40.24
N ALA A 371 7.28 -14.12 39.42
CA ALA A 371 6.59 -15.38 39.69
C ALA A 371 7.13 -16.10 40.95
N SER A 372 8.42 -15.92 41.28
CA SER A 372 9.03 -16.45 42.51
C SER A 372 8.86 -15.54 43.74
N GLY A 373 8.11 -14.43 43.62
CA GLY A 373 7.95 -13.44 44.71
C GLY A 373 9.24 -12.69 45.08
N SER A 374 10.26 -12.73 44.23
CA SER A 374 11.57 -12.12 44.44
C SER A 374 11.71 -10.81 43.67
N THR A 375 12.54 -9.89 44.16
CA THR A 375 12.88 -8.68 43.42
C THR A 375 13.78 -9.02 42.22
N PRO A 376 13.55 -8.43 41.04
CA PRO A 376 14.33 -8.74 39.85
C PRO A 376 15.79 -8.31 40.02
N THR A 377 16.71 -9.28 40.01
CA THR A 377 18.16 -9.05 40.05
C THR A 377 18.75 -9.28 38.66
N PHE A 378 19.26 -8.21 38.05
CA PHE A 378 19.81 -8.26 36.69
C PHE A 378 21.30 -8.59 36.71
N ALA A 379 21.66 -9.80 37.17
CA ALA A 379 23.04 -10.24 37.16
C ALA A 379 23.54 -10.41 35.72
N GLY A 380 24.61 -9.71 35.33
CA GLY A 380 25.12 -9.71 33.95
C GLY A 380 25.43 -11.11 33.39
N ALA A 381 25.90 -12.03 34.23
CA ALA A 381 26.15 -13.42 33.84
C ALA A 381 24.86 -14.20 33.53
N GLN A 382 23.78 -13.99 34.28
CA GLN A 382 22.48 -14.63 34.04
C GLN A 382 21.83 -14.07 32.77
N LEU A 383 21.89 -12.75 32.57
CA LEU A 383 21.40 -12.10 31.35
C LEU A 383 22.14 -12.61 30.10
N ALA A 384 23.47 -12.63 30.13
CA ALA A 384 24.27 -13.14 29.01
C ALA A 384 23.97 -14.61 28.67
N MET A 385 23.72 -15.44 29.68
CA MET A 385 23.28 -16.82 29.49
C MET A 385 21.91 -16.89 28.80
N ILE A 386 20.93 -16.12 29.28
CA ILE A 386 19.57 -16.09 28.72
C ILE A 386 19.59 -15.57 27.28
N GLU A 387 20.33 -14.49 27.00
CA GLU A 387 20.51 -13.96 25.65
C GLU A 387 21.09 -14.98 24.69
N THR A 388 22.14 -15.72 25.11
CA THR A 388 22.75 -16.76 24.28
C THR A 388 21.74 -17.86 23.94
N ARG A 389 20.91 -18.28 24.91
CA ARG A 389 19.85 -19.27 24.69
C ARG A 389 18.74 -18.71 23.79
N LEU A 390 18.33 -17.47 23.98
CA LEU A 390 17.33 -16.80 23.15
C LEU A 390 17.79 -16.68 21.69
N ARG A 391 19.06 -16.32 21.44
CA ARG A 391 19.62 -16.28 20.07
C ARG A 391 19.53 -17.66 19.41
N ARG A 392 19.91 -18.73 20.12
CA ARG A 392 19.77 -20.10 19.61
C ARG A 392 18.32 -20.52 19.37
N ALA A 393 17.39 -20.04 20.19
CA ALA A 393 15.99 -20.45 20.10
C ALA A 393 15.15 -19.64 19.08
N LEU A 394 15.56 -18.39 18.80
CA LEU A 394 14.79 -17.42 17.99
C LEU A 394 15.39 -17.16 16.60
N ASP A 395 16.65 -17.51 16.36
CA ASP A 395 17.29 -17.36 15.05
C ASP A 395 16.68 -18.35 14.04
N PRO A 396 16.09 -17.90 12.91
CA PRO A 396 15.57 -18.76 11.87
C PRO A 396 16.59 -19.73 11.26
N ALA A 397 17.90 -19.44 11.35
CA ALA A 397 18.97 -20.30 10.87
C ALA A 397 19.35 -21.41 11.87
N SER A 398 18.86 -21.36 13.11
CA SER A 398 19.19 -22.32 14.15
C SER A 398 18.46 -23.66 13.98
N ALA A 399 19.13 -24.74 14.38
CA ALA A 399 18.52 -26.08 14.38
C ALA A 399 17.35 -26.20 15.37
N GLU A 400 17.40 -25.49 16.50
CA GLU A 400 16.32 -25.47 17.50
C GLU A 400 15.05 -24.80 16.95
N PHE A 401 15.21 -23.65 16.27
CA PHE A 401 14.10 -22.98 15.61
C PHE A 401 13.52 -23.83 14.49
N ASP A 402 14.38 -24.45 13.66
CA ASP A 402 13.92 -25.32 12.57
C ASP A 402 13.15 -26.55 13.10
N ALA A 403 13.65 -27.21 14.14
CA ALA A 403 12.97 -28.36 14.76
C ALA A 403 11.59 -27.97 15.30
N ARG A 404 11.49 -26.83 16.00
CA ARG A 404 10.21 -26.30 16.51
C ARG A 404 9.26 -25.91 15.38
N SER A 405 9.80 -25.28 14.33
CA SER A 405 9.05 -24.91 13.13
C SER A 405 8.49 -26.14 12.41
N ARG A 406 9.28 -27.22 12.29
CA ARG A 406 8.82 -28.51 11.74
C ARG A 406 7.70 -29.12 12.58
N ALA A 407 7.81 -29.12 13.90
CA ALA A 407 6.77 -29.66 14.78
C ALA A 407 5.44 -28.89 14.63
N ILE A 408 5.49 -27.56 14.60
CA ILE A 408 4.30 -26.72 14.39
C ILE A 408 3.74 -26.93 12.97
N CYS A 409 4.59 -26.98 11.94
CA CYS A 409 4.14 -27.26 10.57
C CYS A 409 3.48 -28.63 10.43
N ALA A 410 3.93 -29.66 11.15
CA ALA A 410 3.27 -30.96 11.13
C ALA A 410 1.82 -30.88 11.64
N GLN A 411 1.59 -30.12 12.72
CA GLN A 411 0.23 -29.88 13.25
C GLN A 411 -0.62 -29.05 12.28
N LEU A 412 -0.05 -27.97 11.73
CA LEU A 412 -0.72 -27.11 10.76
C LEU A 412 -1.09 -27.88 9.49
N ARG A 413 -0.24 -28.81 9.03
CA ARG A 413 -0.50 -29.62 7.83
C ARG A 413 -1.79 -30.44 7.96
N LEU A 414 -2.03 -31.05 9.11
CA LEU A 414 -3.26 -31.83 9.35
C LEU A 414 -4.50 -30.93 9.33
N ARG A 415 -4.46 -29.80 10.05
CA ARG A 415 -5.55 -28.81 10.07
C ARG A 415 -5.81 -28.23 8.68
N LEU A 416 -4.74 -27.94 7.93
CA LEU A 416 -4.81 -27.35 6.61
C LEU A 416 -5.38 -28.32 5.57
N ASN A 417 -4.97 -29.59 5.56
CA ASN A 417 -5.58 -30.61 4.69
C ASN A 417 -7.08 -30.74 4.95
N ALA A 418 -7.48 -30.89 6.21
CA ALA A 418 -8.89 -31.01 6.58
C ALA A 418 -9.69 -29.74 6.24
N SER A 419 -9.08 -28.56 6.35
CA SER A 419 -9.70 -27.29 5.97
C SER A 419 -9.83 -27.17 4.44
N VAL A 420 -8.80 -27.52 3.68
CA VAL A 420 -8.85 -27.51 2.21
C VAL A 420 -9.90 -28.47 1.69
N GLU A 421 -9.97 -29.71 2.20
CA GLU A 421 -10.98 -30.70 1.78
C GLU A 421 -12.41 -30.18 1.98
N ARG A 422 -12.68 -29.45 3.07
CA ARG A 422 -13.98 -28.85 3.35
C ARG A 422 -14.35 -27.71 2.41
N HIS A 423 -13.38 -26.95 1.91
CA HIS A 423 -13.64 -25.71 1.16
C HIS A 423 -13.33 -25.83 -0.34
N ILE A 424 -12.69 -26.90 -0.80
CA ILE A 424 -12.19 -27.02 -2.18
C ILE A 424 -13.30 -27.01 -3.25
N ASN A 425 -14.53 -27.36 -2.89
CA ASN A 425 -15.68 -27.36 -3.82
C ASN A 425 -16.49 -26.06 -3.77
N MET A 426 -16.08 -25.09 -2.94
CA MET A 426 -16.77 -23.81 -2.83
C MET A 426 -16.40 -22.89 -4.01
N SER A 427 -17.37 -22.09 -4.47
CA SER A 427 -17.11 -21.04 -5.44
C SER A 427 -16.20 -19.94 -4.86
N ALA A 428 -15.59 -19.11 -5.72
CA ALA A 428 -14.78 -17.98 -5.26
C ALA A 428 -15.57 -17.04 -4.32
N LEU A 429 -16.86 -16.81 -4.59
CA LEU A 429 -17.72 -16.02 -3.73
C LEU A 429 -17.98 -16.67 -2.37
N GLN A 430 -18.19 -17.99 -2.35
CA GLN A 430 -18.35 -18.74 -1.10
C GLN A 430 -17.05 -18.72 -0.27
N LEU A 431 -15.89 -18.95 -0.90
CA LEU A 431 -14.58 -18.84 -0.25
C LEU A 431 -14.38 -17.44 0.35
N HIS A 432 -14.70 -16.38 -0.41
CA HIS A 432 -14.62 -14.99 0.04
C HIS A 432 -15.52 -14.70 1.25
N ASN A 433 -16.73 -15.25 1.27
CA ASN A 433 -17.68 -15.04 2.36
C ASN A 433 -17.32 -15.83 3.62
N THR A 434 -16.83 -17.06 3.47
CA THR A 434 -16.54 -17.99 4.57
C THR A 434 -15.16 -17.81 5.19
N LEU A 435 -14.12 -17.57 4.38
CA LEU A 435 -12.72 -17.57 4.84
C LEU A 435 -12.18 -16.18 5.17
N LEU A 436 -12.89 -15.11 4.83
CA LEU A 436 -12.53 -13.77 5.28
C LEU A 436 -13.20 -13.44 6.61
N PRO A 437 -12.50 -12.74 7.52
CA PRO A 437 -13.12 -12.30 8.76
C PRO A 437 -14.37 -11.46 8.45
N PRO A 438 -15.46 -11.63 9.24
CA PRO A 438 -16.63 -10.78 9.08
C PRO A 438 -16.23 -9.31 9.28
N GLN A 439 -16.72 -8.43 8.42
CA GLN A 439 -16.55 -7.01 8.69
C GLN A 439 -17.39 -6.65 9.91
N PRO A 440 -16.87 -5.86 10.85
CA PRO A 440 -17.71 -5.29 11.88
C PRO A 440 -18.82 -4.52 11.18
N GLN A 441 -20.07 -4.86 11.50
CA GLN A 441 -21.21 -4.13 10.96
C GLN A 441 -21.06 -2.66 11.36
N PRO A 442 -21.15 -1.71 10.42
CA PRO A 442 -21.15 -0.31 10.79
C PRO A 442 -22.39 -0.05 11.65
N THR A 443 -22.18 0.19 12.94
CA THR A 443 -23.21 0.69 13.86
C THR A 443 -23.49 2.15 13.48
N GLY A 444 -24.26 2.37 12.41
CA GLY A 444 -24.60 3.71 11.93
C GLY A 444 -25.20 3.71 10.52
N ARG A 445 -25.94 4.78 10.19
CA ARG A 445 -26.47 5.02 8.84
C ARG A 445 -25.34 4.91 7.79
N PRO A 446 -25.60 4.34 6.60
CA PRO A 446 -24.63 4.38 5.52
C PRO A 446 -24.25 5.84 5.26
N PRO A 447 -22.94 6.18 5.15
CA PRO A 447 -22.55 7.53 4.83
C PRO A 447 -23.13 7.88 3.46
N VAL A 448 -23.92 8.96 3.41
CA VAL A 448 -24.38 9.55 2.16
C VAL A 448 -23.17 10.27 1.56
N GLY A 449 -22.57 9.71 0.50
CA GLY A 449 -21.37 10.23 -0.16
C GLY A 449 -20.52 9.12 -0.82
N PHE A 450 -19.47 9.50 -1.57
CA PHE A 450 -18.58 8.63 -2.37
C PHE A 450 -17.72 7.63 -1.56
N GLY A 451 -18.26 7.00 -0.51
CA GLY A 451 -17.62 5.88 0.16
C GLY A 451 -16.37 6.24 0.98
N ALA A 452 -16.17 7.47 1.42
CA ALA A 452 -15.11 7.75 2.39
C ALA A 452 -15.37 7.02 3.72
N GLN A 453 -14.40 6.24 4.21
CA GLN A 453 -14.51 5.54 5.50
C GLN A 453 -14.24 6.56 6.62
N CYS A 454 -15.28 6.90 7.40
CA CYS A 454 -15.25 7.89 8.49
C CYS A 454 -14.71 7.34 9.83
N ALA A 455 -14.10 6.16 9.87
CA ALA A 455 -13.61 5.59 11.11
C ALA A 455 -12.19 5.03 10.94
N PRO A 456 -11.31 5.17 11.95
CA PRO A 456 -10.09 4.39 12.00
C PRO A 456 -10.47 2.91 11.82
N PRO A 457 -9.68 2.12 11.07
CA PRO A 457 -9.93 0.70 10.96
C PRO A 457 -10.11 0.15 12.38
N PRO A 458 -11.18 -0.63 12.64
CA PRO A 458 -11.40 -1.20 13.95
C PRO A 458 -10.12 -1.91 14.36
N ALA A 459 -9.71 -1.68 15.62
CA ALA A 459 -8.50 -2.30 16.16
C ALA A 459 -8.53 -3.78 15.78
N PRO A 460 -7.45 -4.33 15.18
CA PRO A 460 -7.45 -5.70 14.71
C PRO A 460 -7.87 -6.58 15.87
N SER A 461 -9.02 -7.24 15.72
CA SER A 461 -9.42 -8.28 16.65
C SER A 461 -8.31 -9.30 16.62
N VAL A 462 -7.53 -9.36 17.70
CA VAL A 462 -6.45 -10.34 17.82
C VAL A 462 -7.10 -11.70 17.58
N PRO A 463 -6.70 -12.45 16.55
CA PRO A 463 -7.31 -13.75 16.30
C PRO A 463 -7.16 -14.59 17.57
N GLN A 464 -8.29 -15.10 18.10
CA GLN A 464 -8.30 -15.92 19.31
C GLN A 464 -7.39 -17.16 19.19
N ASP A 465 -6.97 -17.54 17.98
CA ASP A 465 -5.87 -18.48 17.71
C ASP A 465 -5.06 -18.03 16.46
N ALA A 466 -3.78 -17.68 16.66
CA ALA A 466 -2.86 -17.28 15.58
C ALA A 466 -2.59 -18.43 14.58
N GLN A 467 -2.70 -19.69 15.00
CA GLN A 467 -2.56 -20.83 14.10
C GLN A 467 -3.80 -21.02 13.23
N GLU A 468 -5.01 -20.84 13.78
CA GLU A 468 -6.24 -20.87 12.98
C GLU A 468 -6.24 -19.80 11.89
N HIS A 469 -5.70 -18.62 12.19
CA HIS A 469 -5.55 -17.56 11.19
C HIS A 469 -4.64 -17.98 10.03
N ILE A 470 -3.49 -18.61 10.32
CA ILE A 470 -2.59 -19.16 9.29
C ILE A 470 -3.33 -20.19 8.44
N VAL A 471 -4.03 -21.14 9.09
CA VAL A 471 -4.79 -22.18 8.40
C VAL A 471 -5.83 -21.55 7.47
N ARG A 472 -6.63 -20.60 7.95
CA ARG A 472 -7.67 -19.93 7.16
C ARG A 472 -7.10 -19.18 5.95
N GLN A 473 -6.03 -18.41 6.14
CA GLN A 473 -5.38 -17.68 5.03
C GLN A 473 -4.82 -18.63 3.99
N MET A 474 -4.09 -19.66 4.42
CA MET A 474 -3.51 -20.65 3.51
C MET A 474 -4.58 -21.46 2.78
N THR A 475 -5.66 -21.86 3.46
CA THR A 475 -6.80 -22.56 2.83
C THR A 475 -7.38 -21.73 1.70
N HIS A 476 -7.59 -20.43 1.91
CA HIS A 476 -8.15 -19.56 0.87
C HIS A 476 -7.22 -19.50 -0.35
N VAL A 477 -5.93 -19.26 -0.13
CA VAL A 477 -4.92 -19.19 -1.20
C VAL A 477 -4.84 -20.52 -1.96
N LEU A 478 -4.79 -21.64 -1.25
CA LEU A 478 -4.73 -22.98 -1.84
C LEU A 478 -5.98 -23.33 -2.65
N CYS A 479 -7.18 -23.11 -2.10
CA CYS A 479 -8.43 -23.39 -2.79
C CYS A 479 -8.56 -22.54 -4.05
N LEU A 480 -8.33 -21.22 -3.97
CA LEU A 480 -8.42 -20.35 -5.13
C LEU A 480 -7.39 -20.74 -6.20
N ASN A 481 -6.14 -20.98 -5.80
CA ASN A 481 -5.08 -21.40 -6.71
C ASN A 481 -5.40 -22.74 -7.39
N TRP A 482 -5.93 -23.71 -6.64
CA TRP A 482 -6.37 -25.00 -7.18
C TRP A 482 -7.45 -24.81 -8.26
N HIS A 483 -8.47 -23.99 -7.99
CA HIS A 483 -9.51 -23.71 -8.99
C HIS A 483 -8.94 -23.07 -10.26
N ILE A 484 -7.89 -22.25 -10.17
CA ILE A 484 -7.32 -21.58 -11.33
C ILE A 484 -6.41 -22.52 -12.14
N TRP A 485 -5.59 -23.33 -11.46
CA TRP A 485 -4.43 -23.99 -12.06
C TRP A 485 -4.51 -25.52 -12.13
N ALA A 486 -5.50 -26.18 -11.50
CA ALA A 486 -5.58 -27.64 -11.45
C ALA A 486 -5.44 -28.29 -12.82
N ASP A 487 -6.28 -27.92 -13.78
CA ASP A 487 -6.30 -28.50 -15.13
C ASP A 487 -5.05 -28.13 -15.96
N LEU A 488 -4.31 -27.10 -15.55
CA LEU A 488 -3.14 -26.60 -16.28
C LEU A 488 -1.84 -27.25 -15.78
N ILE A 489 -1.69 -27.39 -14.46
CA ILE A 489 -0.42 -27.73 -13.80
C ILE A 489 -0.50 -29.00 -12.96
N TYR A 490 -1.59 -29.24 -12.23
CA TYR A 490 -1.62 -30.21 -11.13
C TYR A 490 -2.27 -31.54 -11.48
N LEU A 491 -3.12 -31.57 -12.50
CA LEU A 491 -3.85 -32.76 -12.95
C LEU A 491 -3.26 -33.35 -14.24
#